data_AF-A0A519F1R4-F1
#
_entry.id   AF-A0A519F1R4-F1
#
_cell.length_a   1.000
_cell.length_b   1.000
_cell.length_c   1.000
_cell.angle_alpha   90.00
_cell.angle_beta   90.00
_cell.angle_gamma   90.00
#
_symmetry.space_group_name_H-M   'P 1'
#
loop_
_entity.id
_entity.type
_entity.pdbx_description
1 polymer ?
#
loop_
_entity_poly.entity_id
_entity_poly.type
_entity_poly.pdbx_seq_one_letter_code
_entity_poly.pdbx_strand_id
1 'polypeptide(L)'
;MRVAALLRHAPLEFARVVYGLNDHANGRGATMAAEDVARTIRQGTPVTRERAEQRARAYLPAAGHEHCPRCWVFNGIKSPLHYRDHSDDRPESALCRVCAAEYVTAR
;
A
#
# COMPACT_ATOMS: atom_id res chain seq x y z
N MET A 1 14.44 -2.01 11.87
CA MET A 1 13.35 -1.14 12.40
C MET A 1 12.16 -1.19 11.44
N ARG A 2 11.09 -1.92 11.80
CA ARG A 2 9.88 -2.15 10.98
C ARG A 2 9.28 -0.86 10.42
N VAL A 3 9.14 0.17 11.26
CA VAL A 3 8.65 1.51 10.90
C VAL A 3 9.43 2.12 9.73
N ALA A 4 10.77 2.07 9.76
CA ALA A 4 11.59 2.65 8.71
C ALA A 4 11.41 1.92 7.36
N ALA A 5 11.18 0.61 7.37
CA ALA A 5 10.87 -0.14 6.15
C ALA A 5 9.53 0.30 5.56
N LEU A 6 8.49 0.40 6.38
CA LEU A 6 7.17 0.84 5.93
C LEU A 6 7.17 2.27 5.40
N LEU A 7 7.92 3.19 6.02
CA LEU A 7 8.09 4.55 5.53
C LEU A 7 8.66 4.60 4.11
N ARG A 8 9.57 3.69 3.75
CA ARG A 8 10.09 3.56 2.38
C ARG A 8 9.08 2.98 1.40
N HIS A 9 8.11 2.19 1.87
CA HIS A 9 7.08 1.61 1.02
C HIS A 9 5.97 2.60 0.64
N ALA A 10 5.67 3.61 1.44
CA ALA A 10 4.61 4.56 1.11
C ALA A 10 4.83 5.32 -0.23
N PRO A 11 6.03 5.83 -0.55
CA PRO A 11 6.32 6.39 -1.87
C PRO A 11 6.19 5.36 -3.02
N LEU A 12 6.50 4.09 -2.77
CA LEU A 12 6.34 3.02 -3.76
C LEU A 12 4.86 2.72 -4.03
N GLU A 13 4.03 2.72 -3.00
CA GLU A 13 2.57 2.58 -3.16
C GLU A 13 1.96 3.79 -3.86
N PHE A 14 2.50 5.00 -3.66
CA PHE A 14 2.12 6.16 -4.48
C PHE A 14 2.46 5.96 -5.96
N ALA A 15 3.66 5.51 -6.29
CA ALA A 15 4.04 5.20 -7.66
C ALA A 15 3.11 4.14 -8.28
N ARG A 16 2.72 3.11 -7.51
CA ARG A 16 1.72 2.11 -7.92
C ARG A 16 0.36 2.75 -8.22
N VAL A 17 -0.13 3.68 -7.41
CA VAL A 17 -1.37 4.41 -7.69
C VAL A 17 -1.26 5.19 -9.00
N VAL A 18 -0.18 5.97 -9.18
CA VAL A 18 0.01 6.78 -10.40
C VAL A 18 0.02 5.89 -11.64
N TYR A 19 0.73 4.76 -11.57
CA TYR A 19 0.77 3.78 -12.65
C TYR A 19 -0.61 3.18 -12.92
N GLY A 20 -1.32 2.75 -11.88
CA GLY A 20 -2.67 2.20 -11.99
C GLY A 20 -3.70 3.19 -12.54
N LEU A 21 -3.62 4.47 -12.16
CA LEU A 21 -4.47 5.52 -12.71
C LEU A 21 -4.21 5.72 -14.20
N ASN A 22 -2.94 5.74 -14.61
CA ASN A 22 -2.57 5.85 -16.03
C ASN A 22 -3.07 4.64 -16.82
N ASP A 23 -2.89 3.43 -16.33
CA ASP A 23 -3.39 2.23 -17.00
C ASP A 23 -4.91 2.21 -17.09
N HIS A 24 -5.61 2.54 -16.00
CA HIS A 24 -7.06 2.60 -15.96
C HIS A 24 -7.61 3.63 -16.97
N ALA A 25 -7.04 4.84 -17.01
CA ALA A 25 -7.44 5.89 -17.96
C ALA A 25 -7.17 5.52 -19.42
N ASN A 26 -6.16 4.70 -19.70
CA ASN A 26 -5.82 4.22 -21.05
C ASN A 26 -6.50 2.90 -21.43
N GLY A 27 -7.48 2.43 -20.64
CA GLY A 27 -8.18 1.17 -20.91
C GLY A 27 -7.36 -0.09 -20.69
N ARG A 28 -6.15 0.00 -20.11
CA ARG A 28 -5.32 -1.15 -19.71
C ARG A 28 -5.75 -1.70 -18.35
N GLY A 29 -7.02 -2.08 -18.25
CA GLY A 29 -7.65 -2.51 -16.99
C GLY A 29 -7.13 -3.84 -16.42
N ALA A 30 -6.37 -4.62 -17.18
CA ALA A 30 -5.88 -5.94 -16.80
C ALA A 30 -4.57 -5.92 -15.99
N THR A 31 -3.96 -4.75 -15.77
CA THR A 31 -2.81 -4.67 -14.87
C THR A 31 -3.29 -4.69 -13.42
N MET A 32 -2.58 -5.39 -12.55
CA MET A 32 -2.94 -5.44 -11.12
C MET A 32 -3.10 -4.04 -10.50
N ALA A 33 -2.29 -3.07 -10.93
CA ALA A 33 -2.37 -1.70 -10.44
C ALA A 33 -3.66 -0.99 -10.90
N ALA A 34 -4.09 -1.20 -12.15
CA ALA A 34 -5.36 -0.68 -12.65
C ALA A 34 -6.55 -1.36 -11.96
N GLU A 35 -6.47 -2.66 -11.69
CA GLU A 35 -7.49 -3.40 -10.94
C GLU A 35 -7.60 -2.91 -9.49
N ASP A 36 -6.49 -2.62 -8.82
CA ASP A 36 -6.44 -2.05 -7.47
C ASP A 36 -7.18 -0.69 -7.42
N VAL A 37 -6.92 0.17 -8.42
CA VAL A 37 -7.60 1.47 -8.58
C VAL A 37 -9.10 1.26 -8.83
N ALA A 38 -9.46 0.44 -9.81
CA ALA A 38 -10.85 0.19 -10.17
C ALA A 38 -11.65 -0.42 -9.00
N ARG A 39 -11.04 -1.34 -8.25
CA ARG A 39 -11.64 -1.94 -7.04
C ARG A 39 -11.90 -0.88 -5.97
N THR A 40 -10.95 0.00 -5.73
CA THR A 40 -11.11 1.09 -4.73
C THR A 40 -12.20 2.08 -5.14
N ILE A 41 -12.27 2.42 -6.43
CA ILE A 41 -13.35 3.26 -6.98
C ILE A 41 -14.72 2.59 -6.81
N ARG A 42 -14.83 1.28 -7.09
CA ARG A 42 -16.08 0.52 -6.87
C ARG A 42 -16.53 0.49 -5.41
N GLN A 43 -15.60 0.62 -4.46
CA GLN A 43 -15.89 0.75 -3.02
C GLN A 43 -16.32 2.17 -2.62
N GLY A 44 -16.53 3.08 -3.59
CA GLY A 44 -17.02 4.43 -3.36
C GLY A 44 -15.95 5.44 -2.93
N THR A 45 -14.67 5.05 -2.94
CA THR A 45 -13.57 5.97 -2.61
C THR A 45 -12.90 6.48 -3.87
N PRO A 46 -12.97 7.80 -4.18
CA PRO A 46 -12.26 8.34 -5.33
C PRO A 46 -10.75 8.23 -5.13
N VAL A 47 -10.09 7.60 -6.10
CA VAL A 47 -8.63 7.53 -6.16
C VAL A 47 -8.14 8.63 -7.09
N THR A 48 -7.43 9.61 -6.54
CA THR A 48 -6.78 10.67 -7.33
C THR A 48 -5.30 10.74 -7.01
N ARG A 49 -4.51 11.27 -7.95
CA ARG A 49 -3.07 11.45 -7.77
C ARG A 49 -2.77 12.32 -6.55
N GLU A 50 -3.47 13.44 -6.40
CA GLU A 50 -3.24 14.44 -5.36
C GLU A 50 -3.51 13.84 -3.97
N ARG A 51 -4.61 13.12 -3.81
CA ARG A 51 -4.95 12.47 -2.54
C ARG A 51 -3.95 11.38 -2.18
N ALA A 52 -3.56 10.56 -3.16
CA ALA A 52 -2.57 9.52 -2.96
C ALA A 52 -1.20 10.10 -2.58
N GLU A 53 -0.78 11.20 -3.22
CA GLU A 53 0.46 11.90 -2.90
C GLU A 53 0.43 12.47 -1.48
N GLN A 54 -0.64 13.20 -1.12
CA GLN A 54 -0.81 13.76 0.22
C GLN A 54 -0.73 12.66 1.28
N ARG A 55 -1.40 11.53 1.07
CA ARG A 55 -1.40 10.40 2.00
C ARG A 55 -0.03 9.74 2.08
N ALA A 56 0.66 9.53 0.97
CA ALA A 56 2.00 8.95 0.98
C ALA A 56 2.99 9.83 1.74
N ARG A 57 2.93 11.15 1.57
CA ARG A 57 3.75 12.12 2.34
C ARG A 57 3.38 12.16 3.83
N ALA A 58 2.10 11.99 4.15
CA ALA A 58 1.59 11.98 5.53
C ALA A 58 1.63 10.59 6.20
N TYR A 59 2.21 9.59 5.56
CA TYR A 59 2.24 8.23 6.09
C TYR A 59 3.17 8.14 7.31
N LEU A 60 2.58 7.87 8.47
CA LEU A 60 3.29 7.83 9.75
C LEU A 60 2.83 6.60 10.56
N PRO A 61 3.49 5.44 10.42
CA PRO A 61 3.17 4.26 11.21
C PRO A 61 3.72 4.40 12.63
N ALA A 62 2.90 4.07 13.61
CA ALA A 62 3.29 4.04 15.01
C ALA A 62 3.81 2.64 15.38
N ALA A 63 4.87 2.56 16.17
CA ALA A 63 5.42 1.29 16.63
C ALA A 63 4.37 0.48 17.42
N GLY A 64 4.22 -0.80 17.09
CA GLY A 64 3.21 -1.70 17.67
C GLY A 64 1.78 -1.48 17.17
N HIS A 65 1.56 -0.48 16.31
CA HIS A 65 0.29 -0.15 15.67
C HIS A 65 0.50 0.16 14.18
N GLU A 66 1.39 -0.60 13.54
CA GLU A 66 1.71 -0.42 12.14
C GLU A 66 0.51 -0.77 11.26
N HIS A 67 0.29 0.06 10.24
CA HIS A 67 -0.81 -0.10 9.29
C HIS A 67 -0.30 -0.16 7.86
N CYS A 68 -1.09 -0.71 6.96
CA CYS A 68 -0.71 -0.96 5.58
C CYS A 68 -0.49 0.34 4.80
N PRO A 69 0.71 0.57 4.22
CA PRO A 69 0.96 1.68 3.30
C PRO A 69 -0.02 1.71 2.12
N ARG A 70 -0.33 0.55 1.50
CA ARG A 70 -1.24 0.51 0.33
C ARG A 70 -2.64 0.97 0.67
N CYS A 71 -3.25 0.42 1.73
CA CYS A 71 -4.59 0.85 2.15
C CYS A 71 -4.60 2.34 2.48
N TRP A 72 -3.63 2.81 3.26
CA TRP A 72 -3.53 4.23 3.57
C TRP A 72 -3.44 5.11 2.33
N VAL A 73 -2.53 4.81 1.40
CA VAL A 73 -2.32 5.63 0.19
C VAL A 73 -3.55 5.60 -0.73
N PHE A 74 -4.13 4.42 -0.99
CA PHE A 74 -5.27 4.28 -1.90
C PHE A 74 -6.56 4.89 -1.33
N ASN A 75 -6.90 4.60 -0.07
CA ASN A 75 -8.22 4.92 0.47
C ASN A 75 -8.21 5.61 1.84
N GLY A 76 -7.04 5.81 2.46
CA GLY A 76 -6.93 6.48 3.76
C GLY A 76 -7.28 5.57 4.94
N ILE A 77 -7.41 4.26 4.73
CA ILE A 77 -7.76 3.30 5.79
C ILE A 77 -6.49 2.78 6.46
N LYS A 78 -6.43 2.90 7.79
CA LYS A 78 -5.38 2.31 8.63
C LYS A 78 -5.66 0.83 8.87
N SER A 79 -5.41 0.00 7.87
CA SER A 79 -5.56 -1.46 7.99
C SER A 79 -4.37 -2.04 8.77
N PRO A 80 -4.57 -2.74 9.90
CA PRO A 80 -3.46 -3.32 10.68
C PRO A 80 -2.61 -4.30 9.88
N LEU A 81 -1.31 -4.34 10.18
CA LEU A 81 -0.38 -5.30 9.59
C LEU A 81 -0.19 -6.52 10.52
N HIS A 82 -0.14 -7.70 9.92
CA HIS A 82 0.22 -8.94 10.60
C HIS A 82 1.66 -9.28 10.26
N TYR A 83 2.51 -9.34 11.30
CA TYR A 83 3.91 -9.66 11.12
C TYR A 83 4.11 -11.18 11.10
N ARG A 84 4.91 -11.63 10.13
CA ARG A 84 5.51 -12.95 10.14
C ARG A 84 6.99 -12.77 10.48
N ASP A 85 7.42 -13.47 11.52
CA ASP A 85 8.80 -13.41 11.97
C ASP A 85 9.75 -13.97 10.92
N HIS A 86 11.02 -13.55 11.03
CA HIS A 86 12.10 -14.10 10.22
C HIS A 86 12.25 -15.61 10.50
N SER A 87 12.51 -16.36 9.43
CA SER A 87 12.91 -17.77 9.47
C SER A 87 14.13 -17.96 8.57
N ASP A 88 14.84 -19.08 8.71
CA ASP A 88 16.02 -19.38 7.89
C ASP A 88 15.75 -19.27 6.37
N ASP A 89 14.52 -19.55 5.93
CA ASP A 89 14.12 -19.51 4.53
C ASP A 89 13.53 -18.16 4.06
N ARG A 90 13.14 -17.26 4.98
CA ARG A 90 12.38 -16.04 4.64
C ARG A 90 12.67 -14.85 5.56
N PRO A 91 12.84 -13.63 5.02
CA PRO A 91 12.95 -12.43 5.83
C PRO A 91 11.64 -12.13 6.58
N GLU A 92 11.74 -11.37 7.67
CA GLU A 92 10.57 -10.82 8.35
C GLU A 92 9.72 -10.01 7.36
N SER A 93 8.40 -10.23 7.40
CA SER A 93 7.47 -9.52 6.56
C SER A 93 6.20 -9.10 7.30
N ALA A 94 5.55 -8.06 6.77
CA ALA A 94 4.30 -7.53 7.25
C ALA A 94 3.22 -7.71 6.18
N LEU A 95 2.15 -8.43 6.53
CA LEU A 95 1.05 -8.76 5.62
C LEU A 95 -0.23 -8.00 5.99
N CYS A 96 -0.86 -7.37 5.01
CA CYS A 96 -2.17 -6.76 5.16
C CYS A 96 -3.27 -7.74 4.76
N ARG A 97 -4.15 -8.13 5.69
CA ARG A 97 -5.29 -9.03 5.38
C ARG A 97 -6.40 -8.37 4.54
N VAL A 98 -6.40 -7.05 4.41
CA VAL A 98 -7.41 -6.30 3.64
C VAL A 98 -7.09 -6.25 2.16
N CYS A 99 -5.83 -5.98 1.80
CA CYS A 99 -5.40 -5.86 0.39
C CYS A 99 -4.40 -6.93 -0.06
N ALA A 100 -4.06 -7.88 0.81
CA ALA A 100 -3.07 -8.94 0.61
C ALA A 100 -1.65 -8.44 0.29
N ALA A 101 -1.34 -7.16 0.49
CA ALA A 101 0.01 -6.64 0.33
C ALA A 101 0.96 -7.23 1.38
N GLU A 102 2.14 -7.66 0.95
CA GLU A 102 3.23 -8.11 1.80
C GLU A 102 4.41 -7.14 1.66
N TYR A 103 4.99 -6.73 2.79
CA TYR A 103 6.12 -5.83 2.87
C TYR A 103 7.27 -6.53 3.59
N VAL A 104 8.43 -6.62 2.96
CA VAL A 104 9.63 -7.12 3.63
C VAL A 104 10.13 -6.06 4.61
N THR A 105 10.24 -6.40 5.89
CA THR A 105 10.59 -5.46 6.97
C THR A 105 11.96 -5.72 7.58
N ALA A 106 12.53 -6.90 7.36
CA ALA A 106 13.95 -7.18 7.58
C ALA A 106 14.79 -6.69 6.39
N ARG A 107 16.06 -6.38 6.64
CA ARG A 107 17.04 -6.05 5.60
C ARG A 107 18.03 -7.19 5.48
#